data_AF-A0A165JR32-F1
#
_entry.id   AF-A0A165JR32-F1
#
_cell.length_a   1.000
_cell.length_b   1.000
_cell.length_c   1.000
_cell.angle_alpha   90.00
_cell.angle_beta   90.00
_cell.angle_gamma   90.00
#
_symmetry.space_group_name_H-M   'P 1'
#
loop_
_entity.id
_entity.type
_entity.pdbx_description
1 polymer ?
#
loop_
_entity_poly.entity_id
_entity_poly.type
_entity_poly.pdbx_seq_one_letter_code
_entity_poly.pdbx_strand_id
1 'polypeptide(L)' 'LGALYSRNVQCKRLKLKCDRRAPCSSCVKRDAAVKCEYSVEAKEKVDVQSLHNRILLLEN' A
#
# COMPACT_ATOMS: atom_id res chain seq x y z
N LEU A 1 -4.58 -10.97 12.22
CA LEU A 1 -4.24 -9.52 12.04
C LEU A 1 -3.29 -9.27 10.84
N GLY A 2 -3.39 -10.00 9.72
CA GLY A 2 -2.37 -9.96 8.64
C GLY A 2 -2.84 -9.54 7.24
N ALA A 3 -4.13 -9.23 7.05
CA ALA A 3 -4.72 -9.03 5.72
C ALA A 3 -4.99 -7.55 5.36
N LEU A 4 -4.64 -6.59 6.23
CA LEU A 4 -4.97 -5.16 6.06
C LEU A 4 -3.87 -4.35 5.35
N TYR A 5 -2.70 -4.95 5.07
CA TYR A 5 -1.51 -4.21 4.59
C TYR A 5 -1.28 -4.30 3.07
N SER A 6 -2.12 -5.04 2.35
CA SER A 6 -2.03 -5.15 0.91
C SER A 6 -3.31 -4.70 0.23
N ARG A 7 -3.29 -3.51 -0.36
CA ARG A 7 -4.44 -2.96 -1.09
C ARG A 7 -4.33 -2.95 -2.62
N ASN A 8 -3.33 -3.65 -3.16
CA ASN A 8 -3.37 -4.15 -4.53
C ASN A 8 -3.64 -5.67 -4.50
N VAL A 9 -4.37 -6.17 -5.50
CA VAL A 9 -4.78 -7.59 -5.61
C VAL A 9 -3.58 -8.54 -5.64
N GLN A 10 -2.51 -8.19 -6.36
CA GLN A 10 -1.32 -9.06 -6.50
C GLN A 10 -0.57 -9.20 -5.18
N CYS A 11 -0.29 -8.10 -4.50
CA CYS A 11 0.34 -8.13 -3.19
C CYS A 11 -0.55 -8.85 -2.17
N LYS A 12 -1.89 -8.79 -2.30
CA LYS A 12 -2.82 -9.42 -1.36
C LYS A 12 -2.81 -10.93 -1.54
N ARG A 13 -2.90 -11.37 -2.79
CA ARG A 13 -2.83 -12.80 -3.18
C ARG A 13 -1.51 -13.43 -2.75
N LEU A 14 -0.41 -12.70 -2.92
CA LEU A 14 0.95 -13.18 -2.61
C LEU A 14 1.37 -12.91 -1.15
N LYS A 15 0.50 -12.31 -0.32
CA LYS A 15 0.76 -11.96 1.09
C LYS A 15 2.01 -11.08 1.29
N LEU A 16 2.19 -10.11 0.41
CA LEU A 16 3.34 -9.22 0.38
C LEU A 16 3.04 -7.90 1.08
N LYS A 17 4.07 -7.29 1.69
CA LYS A 17 4.01 -5.89 2.09
C LYS A 17 3.96 -5.00 0.84
N CYS A 18 2.93 -4.16 0.75
CA CYS A 18 2.70 -3.24 -0.35
C CYS A 18 3.03 -1.80 0.08
N ASP A 19 4.04 -1.18 -0.52
CA ASP A 19 4.53 0.18 -0.22
C ASP A 19 3.64 1.31 -0.77
N ARG A 20 2.42 0.99 -1.21
CA ARG A 20 1.42 1.92 -1.76
C ARG A 20 1.86 2.71 -3.03
N ARG A 21 3.07 2.50 -3.58
CA ARG A 21 3.52 3.15 -4.83
C ARG A 21 2.81 2.55 -6.05
N ALA A 22 2.71 3.29 -7.15
CA ALA A 22 2.07 2.83 -8.38
C ALA A 22 3.07 2.89 -9.55
N PRO A 23 3.62 1.76 -10.04
CA PRO A 23 3.51 0.41 -9.46
C PRO A 23 4.31 0.26 -8.15
N CYS A 24 3.91 -0.68 -7.31
CA CYS A 24 4.53 -0.86 -6.00
C CYS A 24 5.89 -1.57 -6.14
N SER A 25 6.86 -1.27 -5.27
CA SER A 25 8.22 -1.85 -5.36
C SER A 25 8.18 -3.37 -5.30
N SER A 26 7.23 -3.91 -4.53
CA SER A 26 6.95 -5.34 -4.44
C SER A 26 6.50 -5.95 -5.77
N CYS A 27 5.72 -5.25 -6.58
CA CYS A 27 5.28 -5.74 -7.89
C CYS A 27 6.39 -5.59 -8.93
N VAL A 28 7.19 -4.51 -8.87
CA VAL A 28 8.33 -4.30 -9.77
C VAL A 28 9.37 -5.42 -9.61
N LYS A 29 9.77 -5.74 -8.37
CA LYS A 29 10.78 -6.80 -8.09
C LYS A 29 10.39 -8.21 -8.54
N ARG A 30 9.11 -8.44 -8.86
CA ARG A 30 8.55 -9.75 -9.25
C ARG A 30 7.97 -9.75 -10.66
N ASP A 31 8.32 -8.74 -11.46
CA ASP A 31 7.82 -8.58 -12.82
C ASP A 31 6.28 -8.58 -12.94
N ALA A 32 5.62 -8.07 -11.90
CA ALA A 32 4.17 -7.97 -11.78
C ALA A 32 3.68 -6.52 -11.84
N ALA A 33 4.53 -5.59 -12.30
CA ALA A 33 4.23 -4.16 -12.39
C ALA A 33 2.98 -3.88 -13.24
N VAL A 34 2.83 -4.61 -14.36
CA VAL A 34 1.68 -4.51 -15.27
C VAL A 34 0.36 -4.88 -14.58
N LYS A 35 0.39 -5.77 -13.58
CA LYS A 35 -0.79 -6.21 -12.81
C LYS A 35 -0.94 -5.47 -11.49
N CYS A 36 -0.15 -4.41 -11.26
CA CYS A 36 -0.12 -3.65 -10.02
C CYS A 36 -1.23 -2.59 -9.96
N GLU A 37 -2.48 -3.02 -10.01
CA GLU A 37 -3.64 -2.13 -9.96
C GLU A 37 -4.21 -1.99 -8.56
N TYR A 38 -4.66 -0.77 -8.26
CA TYR A 38 -5.36 -0.41 -7.02
C TYR A 38 -6.80 -0.06 -7.39
N SER A 39 -7.77 -0.53 -6.58
CA SER A 39 -9.16 -0.10 -6.73
C SER A 39 -9.30 1.40 -6.44
N VAL A 40 -10.37 2.02 -6.93
CA VAL A 40 -10.62 3.47 -6.74
C VAL A 40 -10.65 3.81 -5.25
N GLU A 41 -11.37 3.00 -4.47
CA GLU A 41 -11.50 3.18 -3.02
C GLU A 41 -10.14 3.06 -2.32
N ALA A 42 -9.27 2.17 -2.82
CA ALA A 42 -7.93 1.98 -2.27
C ALA A 42 -6.98 3.15 -2.59
N LYS A 43 -7.23 3.90 -3.67
CA LYS A 43 -6.48 5.12 -4.02
C LYS A 43 -6.91 6.30 -3.15
N GLU A 44 -8.20 6.41 -2.86
CA GLU A 44 -8.76 7.49 -2.03
C GLU A 44 -8.53 7.28 -0.53
N LYS A 45 -8.34 6.03 -0.10
CA LYS A 45 -8.14 5.71 1.32
C LYS A 45 -6.84 6.27 1.88
N VAL A 46 -6.97 7.30 2.70
CA VAL A 46 -5.89 7.90 3.50
C VAL A 46 -5.31 6.85 4.47
N ASP A 47 -3.97 6.78 4.53
CA ASP A 47 -3.27 5.96 5.53
C ASP A 47 -3.24 6.68 6.88
N VAL A 48 -4.22 6.37 7.74
CA VAL A 48 -4.36 7.03 9.05
C VAL A 48 -3.10 6.88 9.91
N GLN A 49 -2.39 5.75 9.84
CA GLN A 49 -1.15 5.57 10.59
C GLN A 49 -0.05 6.54 10.14
N SER A 50 0.15 6.69 8.83
CA SER A 50 1.12 7.66 8.30
C SER A 50 0.72 9.09 8.67
N LEU A 51 -0.58 9.40 8.68
CA LEU A 51 -1.07 10.71 9.09
C LEU A 51 -0.79 10.97 10.59
N HIS A 52 -1.12 10.01 11.45
CA HIS A 52 -0.83 10.08 12.89
C HIS A 52 0.65 10.31 13.17
N ASN A 53 1.53 9.56 12.49
CA ASN A 53 2.98 9.73 12.64
C ASN A 53 3.45 11.13 12.23
N ARG A 54 2.83 11.73 11.20
CA ARG A 54 3.15 13.10 10.77
C ARG A 54 2.65 14.14 11.77
N ILE A 55 1.48 13.94 12.35
CA ILE A 55 0.90 14.83 13.37
C ILE A 55 1.81 14.85 14.62
N LEU A 56 2.24 13.68 15.10
CA LEU A 56 3.15 13.59 16.25
C LEU A 56 4.45 14.38 16.06
N LEU A 57 4.96 14.47 14.83
CA LEU A 57 6.16 15.28 14.53
C LEU A 57 5.90 16.79 14.56
N LEU A 58 4.66 17.22 14.34
CA LEU A 58 4.27 18.64 14.29
C LEU A 58 3.81 19.18 15.65
N GLU A 59 3.25 18.33 16.49
CA GLU A 59 2.75 18.69 17.83
C GLU A 59 3.87 18.82 18.89
N ASN A 60 5.13 18.85 18.44
CA ASN A 60 6.31 18.78 19.29
C ASN A 60 6.90 20.17 19.63
#